data_AF-A0AAJ2NTP6-F1
#
_entry.id   AF-A0AAJ2NTP6-F1
#
_cell.length_a   1.000
_cell.length_b   1.000
_cell.length_c   1.000
_cell.angle_alpha   90.00
_cell.angle_beta   90.00
_cell.angle_gamma   90.00
#
_symmetry.space_group_name_H-M   'P 1'
#
loop_
_entity.id
_entity.type
_entity.pdbx_description
1 polymer ?
#
loop_
_entity_poly.entity_id
_entity_poly.type
_entity_poly.pdbx_seq_one_letter_code
_entity_poly.pdbx_strand_id
1 'polypeptide(L)' 'EELVELGKVCLEQDILIVSDEIYEKLVYEGSKHVSIAQLSPELKEQTIIINGVSKSHSMTGWRIGYAAGNDKIIKAMT' A
#
# COMPACT_ATOMS: atom_id res chain seq x y z
N GLU A 1 -13.93 -6.42 -4.78
CA GLU A 1 -14.88 -6.87 -3.74
C GLU A 1 -14.13 -7.29 -2.49
N GLU A 2 -13.19 -8.24 -2.55
CA GLU A 2 -12.38 -8.69 -1.41
C GLU A 2 -11.72 -7.55 -0.61
N LEU A 3 -10.96 -6.66 -1.26
CA LEU A 3 -10.29 -5.53 -0.59
C LEU A 3 -11.28 -4.55 0.08
N VAL A 4 -12.51 -4.45 -0.44
CA VAL A 4 -13.53 -3.59 0.14
C VAL A 4 -14.03 -4.20 1.45
N GLU A 5 -14.32 -5.49 1.46
CA GLU A 5 -14.76 -6.19 2.68
C GLU A 5 -13.65 -6.25 3.73
N LEU A 6 -12.40 -6.50 3.32
CA LEU A 6 -11.26 -6.45 4.22
C LEU A 6 -11.08 -5.05 4.81
N GLY A 7 -11.15 -4.02 3.96
CA GLY A 7 -11.05 -2.63 4.39
C GLY A 7 -12.13 -2.24 5.39
N LYS A 8 -13.38 -2.69 5.21
CA LYS A 8 -14.46 -2.45 6.18
C LYS A 8 -14.11 -3.00 7.56
N VAL A 9 -13.66 -4.24 7.64
CA VAL A 9 -13.26 -4.87 8.92
C VAL A 9 -12.13 -4.08 9.57
N CYS A 10 -11.12 -3.66 8.79
CA CYS A 10 -10.02 -2.86 9.31
C CYS A 10 -10.48 -1.49 9.85
N LEU A 11 -11.40 -0.82 9.17
CA LEU A 11 -11.95 0.46 9.64
C LEU A 11 -12.80 0.27 10.90
N GLU A 12 -13.70 -0.72 10.93
CA GLU A 12 -14.59 -0.99 12.07
C GLU A 12 -13.83 -1.34 13.34
N GLN A 13 -12.68 -2.02 13.21
CA GLN A 13 -11.86 -2.47 14.33
C GLN A 13 -10.66 -1.55 14.61
N ASP A 14 -10.56 -0.40 13.94
CA ASP A 14 -9.43 0.54 14.03
C ASP A 14 -8.05 -0.14 13.83
N ILE A 15 -7.98 -1.03 12.84
CA ILE A 15 -6.76 -1.75 12.49
C ILE A 15 -6.04 -0.97 11.40
N LEU A 16 -4.81 -0.55 11.71
CA LEU A 16 -3.89 0.05 10.73
C LEU A 16 -3.50 -0.97 9.67
N ILE A 17 -3.58 -0.59 8.39
CA ILE A 17 -3.24 -1.44 7.25
C ILE A 17 -1.82 -1.12 6.79
N VAL A 18 -0.98 -2.16 6.65
CA VAL A 18 0.29 -2.05 5.93
C VAL A 18 0.14 -2.81 4.61
N SER A 19 0.11 -2.07 3.51
CA SER A 19 -0.03 -2.59 2.15
C SER A 19 1.34 -2.67 1.48
N ASP A 20 1.93 -3.87 1.37
CA ASP A 20 3.15 -4.07 0.58
C ASP A 20 2.79 -4.21 -0.90
N GLU A 21 3.09 -3.16 -1.66
CA GLU A 21 2.73 -3.04 -3.07
C GLU A 21 3.98 -3.09 -3.97
N ILE A 22 5.08 -3.69 -3.52
CA ILE A 22 6.36 -3.76 -4.27
C ILE A 22 6.23 -4.42 -5.67
N TYR A 23 5.18 -5.24 -5.86
CA TYR A 23 4.87 -5.92 -7.11
C TYR A 23 3.80 -5.21 -7.95
N GLU A 24 3.36 -3.99 -7.62
CA GLU A 24 2.24 -3.30 -8.30
C GLU A 24 2.40 -3.17 -9.83
N LYS A 25 3.65 -3.18 -10.33
CA LYS A 25 3.97 -3.08 -11.76
C LYS A 25 4.06 -4.44 -12.46
N LEU A 26 4.13 -5.53 -11.71
CA LEU A 26 4.30 -6.90 -12.22
C LEU A 26 2.94 -7.62 -12.25
N VAL A 27 2.01 -7.07 -13.02
CA VAL A 27 0.65 -7.61 -13.20
C VAL A 27 0.48 -8.11 -14.63
N TYR A 28 -0.12 -9.27 -14.80
CA TYR A 28 -0.23 -9.98 -16.08
C TYR A 28 -1.68 -10.05 -16.59
N GLU A 29 -1.85 -10.36 -17.87
CA GLU A 29 -3.11 -10.82 -18.46
C GLU A 29 -4.30 -9.87 -18.24
N GLY A 30 -4.08 -8.56 -18.40
CA GLY A 30 -5.14 -7.55 -18.32
C GLY A 30 -5.65 -7.28 -16.90
N SER A 31 -5.10 -7.96 -15.89
CA SER A 31 -5.37 -7.66 -14.49
C SER A 31 -4.82 -6.27 -14.14
N LYS A 32 -5.46 -5.60 -13.19
CA LYS A 32 -5.01 -4.28 -12.69
C LYS A 32 -4.77 -4.38 -11.19
N HIS A 33 -3.64 -3.87 -10.76
CA HIS A 33 -3.40 -3.62 -9.33
C HIS A 33 -4.37 -2.55 -8.84
N VAL A 34 -4.96 -2.79 -7.66
CA VAL A 34 -5.83 -1.84 -6.97
C VAL A 34 -5.27 -1.70 -5.57
N SER A 35 -4.80 -0.50 -5.22
CA SER A 35 -4.36 -0.22 -3.86
C SER A 35 -5.57 -0.07 -2.95
N ILE A 36 -5.52 -0.66 -1.75
CA ILE A 36 -6.59 -0.52 -0.75
C ILE A 36 -6.82 0.95 -0.36
N ALA A 37 -5.77 1.78 -0.40
CA ALA A 37 -5.83 3.22 -0.14
C ALA A 37 -6.61 4.01 -1.22
N GLN A 38 -6.91 3.42 -2.38
CA GLN A 38 -7.71 4.06 -3.43
C GLN A 38 -9.22 3.84 -3.24
N LEU A 39 -9.62 2.93 -2.36
CA LEU A 39 -11.02 2.51 -2.23
C LEU A 39 -11.88 3.53 -1.48
N SER A 40 -11.32 4.26 -0.50
CA SER A 40 -12.01 5.36 0.17
C SER A 40 -11.03 6.33 0.85
N PRO A 41 -11.44 7.57 1.16
CA PRO A 41 -10.63 8.52 1.94
C PRO A 41 -10.24 8.01 3.32
N GLU A 42 -11.13 7.28 3.99
CA GLU A 42 -10.89 6.69 5.31
C GLU A 42 -9.83 5.58 5.23
N LEU A 43 -9.93 4.70 4.23
CA LEU A 43 -8.92 3.66 3.99
C LEU A 43 -7.57 4.26 3.60
N LYS A 44 -7.57 5.35 2.82
CA LYS A 44 -6.34 6.07 2.51
C LYS A 44 -5.62 6.55 3.77
N GLU A 45 -6.36 7.06 4.73
CA GLU A 45 -5.80 7.58 5.98
C GLU A 45 -5.40 6.46 6.95
N GLN A 46 -6.03 5.29 6.86
CA GLN A 46 -5.76 4.09 7.66
C GLN A 46 -4.69 3.15 7.04
N THR A 47 -4.12 3.52 5.88
CA THR A 47 -3.18 2.66 5.15
C THR A 47 -1.79 3.28 5.06
N ILE A 48 -0.77 2.47 5.33
CA ILE A 48 0.63 2.72 4.98
C ILE A 48 0.97 1.82 3.79
N ILE A 49 1.32 2.45 2.66
CA ILE A 49 1.82 1.76 1.47
C ILE A 49 3.33 1.63 1.58
N ILE A 50 3.84 0.42 1.36
CA ILE A 50 5.27 0.13 1.21
C ILE A 50 5.54 -0.22 -0.25
N ASN A 51 6.51 0.45 -0.87
CA ASN A 51 6.85 0.20 -2.27
C ASN A 51 8.32 0.57 -2.58
N GLY A 52 8.76 0.37 -3.82
CA GLY A 52 10.12 0.66 -4.27
C GLY A 52 10.43 0.16 -5.68
N VAL A 53 11.71 0.20 -6.03
CA VAL A 53 12.19 -0.11 -7.40
C VAL A 53 12.87 -1.47 -7.51
N SER A 54 12.95 -2.22 -6.41
CA SER A 54 13.67 -3.50 -6.36
C SER A 54 13.11 -4.56 -7.32
N LYS A 55 11.79 -4.60 -7.51
CA LYS A 55 11.11 -5.61 -8.34
C LYS A 55 10.71 -5.07 -9.71
N SER A 56 10.15 -3.86 -9.74
CA SER A 56 9.74 -3.19 -10.96
C SER A 56 10.90 -2.84 -11.89
N HIS A 57 12.09 -2.55 -11.35
CA HIS A 57 13.25 -2.07 -12.12
C HIS A 57 14.50 -2.96 -11.98
N SER A 58 14.39 -4.16 -11.40
CA SER A 58 15.55 -5.04 -11.12
C SER A 58 16.66 -4.37 -10.29
N MET A 59 16.32 -3.37 -9.46
CA MET A 59 17.28 -2.58 -8.68
C MET A 59 17.46 -3.12 -7.25
N THR A 60 17.48 -4.43 -7.05
CA THR A 60 17.52 -5.06 -5.70
C THR A 60 18.70 -4.58 -4.85
N GLY A 61 19.87 -4.40 -5.47
CA GLY A 61 21.11 -3.94 -4.81
C GLY A 61 21.17 -2.43 -4.52
N TRP A 62 20.29 -1.62 -5.10
CA TRP A 62 20.30 -0.16 -4.93
C TRP A 62 19.65 0.30 -3.62
N ARG A 63 18.88 -0.59 -2.98
CA ARG A 63 18.26 -0.36 -1.66
C ARG A 63 17.35 0.88 -1.61
N ILE A 64 16.59 1.11 -2.67
CA ILE A 64 15.64 2.22 -2.76
C ILE A 64 14.21 1.69 -2.55
N GLY A 65 13.57 2.19 -1.49
CA GLY A 65 12.17 1.95 -1.15
C GLY A 65 11.59 3.17 -0.44
N TYR A 66 10.26 3.22 -0.33
CA TYR A 66 9.55 4.30 0.34
C TYR A 66 8.30 3.77 1.06
N ALA A 67 7.88 4.54 2.07
CA ALA A 67 6.59 4.41 2.70
C ALA A 67 5.75 5.65 2.41
N ALA A 68 4.45 5.48 2.19
CA ALA A 68 3.50 6.58 2.00
C ALA A 68 2.23 6.28 2.78
N GLY A 69 1.66 7.28 3.46
CA GLY A 69 0.49 7.12 4.30
C GLY A 69 0.16 8.41 5.05
N ASN A 70 -0.61 8.28 6.12
CA ASN A 70 -0.97 9.36 7.03
C ASN A 70 0.25 10.22 7.42
N ASP A 71 0.15 11.55 7.28
CA ASP A 71 1.23 12.51 7.56
C ASP A 71 1.80 12.36 8.98
N LYS A 72 0.94 12.15 9.99
CA LYS A 72 1.37 11.96 11.37
C LYS A 72 2.20 10.70 11.54
N ILE A 73 1.79 9.61 10.88
CA ILE A 73 2.50 8.33 10.97
C ILE A 73 3.83 8.41 10.23
N ILE A 74 3.84 8.93 9.00
CA ILE A 74 5.07 9.05 8.20
C ILE A 74 6.08 9.95 8.91
N LYS A 75 5.66 11.07 9.50
CA LYS A 75 6.54 11.93 10.31
C LYS A 75 7.12 11.25 11.53
N ALA A 76 6.43 10.27 12.11
CA ALA A 76 6.95 9.51 13.25
C ALA A 76 7.99 8.45 12.85
N MET A 77 8.11 8.12 11.56
CA MET A 77 9.09 7.15 11.05
C MET A 77 10.48 7.78 10.79
N THR A 78 10.58 9.12 10.79
CA THR A 78 11.80 9.90 10.49
C THR A 78 12.17 10.79 11.65
#